data_AF-A0A7J4KS80-F1
#
_entry.id   AF-A0A7J4KS80-F1
#
_cell.length_a   1.000
_cell.length_b   1.000
_cell.length_c   1.000
_cell.angle_alpha   90.00
_cell.angle_beta   90.00
_cell.angle_gamma   90.00
#
_symmetry.space_group_name_H-M   'P 1'
#
loop_
_entity.id
_entity.type
_entity.pdbx_description
1 polymer ?
#
loop_
_entity_poly.entity_id
_entity_poly.type
_entity_poly.pdbx_seq_one_letter_code
_entity_poly.pdbx_strand_id
1 'polypeptide(L)' 'MNQILAFGKWDCSQIKVDDPGVAPYIITKPTIVTKTGARYAGQKFYKSKIFIVERLMNKLMV' A
#
# COMPACT_ATOMS: atom_id res chain seq x y z
N MET A 1 -10.21 -2.58 19.58
CA MET A 1 -10.00 -2.04 18.22
C MET A 1 -9.10 -3.01 17.48
N ASN A 2 -9.62 -3.69 16.46
CA ASN A 2 -8.88 -4.73 15.74
C ASN A 2 -7.73 -4.08 14.95
N GLN A 3 -6.48 -4.37 15.30
CA GLN A 3 -5.34 -3.93 14.50
C GLN A 3 -5.39 -4.63 13.15
N ILE A 4 -5.45 -3.85 12.08
CA ILE A 4 -5.37 -4.39 10.73
C ILE A 4 -3.91 -4.79 10.50
N LEU A 5 -3.63 -6.09 10.52
CA LEU A 5 -2.31 -6.64 10.20
C LEU A 5 -2.23 -6.89 8.70
N ALA A 6 -1.10 -6.54 8.08
CA ALA A 6 -0.82 -6.95 6.73
C ALA A 6 -0.70 -8.49 6.69
N PHE A 7 -1.47 -9.12 5.80
CA PHE A 7 -1.60 -10.58 5.69
C PHE A 7 -1.99 -11.30 6.99
N GLY A 8 -2.59 -10.59 7.96
CA GLY A 8 -2.93 -11.15 9.27
C GLY A 8 -1.72 -11.50 10.15
N LYS A 9 -0.49 -11.11 9.75
CA LYS A 9 0.76 -11.50 10.42
C LYS A 9 1.69 -10.34 10.73
N TRP A 10 1.69 -9.30 9.90
CA TRP A 10 2.67 -8.21 10.00
C TRP A 10 2.02 -6.91 10.44
N ASP A 11 2.54 -6.31 11.51
CA ASP A 11 2.15 -4.96 11.91
C ASP A 11 2.95 -3.93 11.11
N CYS A 12 2.25 -2.95 10.55
CA CYS A 12 2.83 -1.84 9.78
C CYS A 12 2.79 -0.50 10.54
N SER A 13 2.31 -0.50 11.80
CA SER A 13 2.15 0.71 12.63
C SER A 13 3.46 1.46 12.90
N GLN A 14 4.58 0.74 12.94
CA GLN A 14 5.90 1.29 13.23
C GLN A 14 6.65 1.81 11.98
N ILE A 15 6.10 1.63 10.78
CA ILE A 15 6.77 2.00 9.54
C ILE A 15 6.58 3.50 9.30
N LYS A 16 7.68 4.26 9.42
CA LYS A 16 7.75 5.68 9.07
C LYS A 16 8.61 5.85 7.82
N VAL A 17 8.26 6.86 7.02
CA VAL A 17 9.03 7.27 5.84
C VAL A 17 9.64 8.62 6.18
N ASP A 18 10.96 8.66 6.34
CA ASP A 18 11.68 9.87 6.77
C ASP A 18 11.90 10.88 5.63
N ASP A 19 11.88 10.42 4.37
CA ASP A 19 12.09 11.27 3.20
C ASP A 19 10.78 12.00 2.79
N PRO A 20 10.72 13.34 2.87
CA PRO A 20 9.52 14.10 2.50
C PRO A 20 9.17 14.01 1.02
N GLY A 21 10.14 13.75 0.13
CA GLY A 21 9.88 13.63 -1.31
C GLY A 21 9.10 12.36 -1.67
N VAL A 22 9.30 11.30 -0.89
CA VAL A 22 8.76 9.97 -1.16
C VAL A 22 7.60 9.62 -0.23
N ALA A 23 7.51 10.24 0.94
CA ALA A 23 6.40 10.10 1.90
C ALA A 23 4.99 10.19 1.27
N PRO A 24 4.65 11.15 0.37
CA PRO A 24 3.31 11.22 -0.21
C PRO A 24 3.02 10.09 -1.22
N TYR A 25 4.05 9.38 -1.70
CA TYR A 25 3.92 8.32 -2.71
C TYR A 25 3.98 6.91 -2.12
N ILE A 26 4.36 6.76 -0.85
CA ILE A 26 4.44 5.48 -0.15
C ILE A 26 3.32 5.39 0.87
N ILE A 27 2.42 4.42 0.66
CA ILE A 27 1.39 4.09 1.63
C ILE A 27 1.74 2.79 2.34
N THR A 28 1.93 2.92 3.65
CA THR A 28 2.23 1.84 4.60
C THR A 28 1.01 1.41 5.41
N LYS A 29 -0.17 1.97 5.15
CA LYS A 29 -1.42 1.55 5.82
C LYS A 29 -1.74 0.10 5.47
N PRO A 30 -1.80 -0.81 6.45
CA PRO A 30 -2.02 -2.22 6.21
C PRO A 30 -3.45 -2.45 5.69
N THR A 31 -3.58 -3.29 4.67
CA THR A 31 -4.86 -3.74 4.11
C THR A 31 -4.90 -5.27 4.17
N ILE A 32 -6.01 -5.85 4.63
CA ILE A 32 -6.17 -7.31 4.78
C ILE A 32 -6.07 -8.02 3.43
N VAL A 33 -6.66 -7.42 2.39
CA VAL A 33 -6.66 -7.95 1.02
C VAL A 33 -6.00 -6.95 0.09
N THR A 34 -4.88 -7.34 -0.51
CA THR A 34 -4.05 -6.51 -1.40
C THR A 34 -4.55 -6.52 -2.85
N LYS A 35 -5.87 -6.62 -3.06
CA LYS A 35 -6.50 -6.57 -4.39
C LYS A 35 -7.59 -5.50 -4.38
N THR A 36 -7.23 -4.27 -4.73
CA THR A 36 -8.19 -3.15 -4.85
C THR A 36 -9.04 -3.18 -6.13
N GLY A 37 -9.04 -4.30 -6.87
CA GLY A 37 -9.94 -4.52 -8.01
C GLY A 37 -9.80 -3.47 -9.11
N ALA A 38 -8.58 -2.96 -9.35
CA ALA A 38 -8.31 -1.92 -10.33
C ALA A 38 -9.11 -0.61 -10.15
N ARG A 39 -9.63 -0.33 -8.94
CA ARG A 39 -10.38 0.91 -8.62
C ARG A 39 -9.65 2.21 -9.00
N TYR A 40 -8.33 2.13 -9.09
CA TYR A 40 -7.43 3.26 -9.38
C TYR A 40 -6.81 3.21 -10.78
N ALA A 41 -7.19 2.25 -11.63
CA ALA A 41 -6.75 2.15 -13.01
C ALA A 41 -7.54 3.14 -13.87
N GLY A 42 -7.00 4.35 -14.06
CA GLY A 42 -7.57 5.35 -14.96
C GLY A 42 -7.36 6.80 -14.54
N GLN A 43 -7.12 7.05 -13.26
CA GLN A 43 -6.82 8.41 -12.76
C GLN A 43 -5.33 8.65 -12.57
N LYS A 44 -4.85 9.80 -13.05
CA LYS A 44 -3.45 10.23 -12.91
C LYS A 44 -3.09 10.33 -11.42
N PHE A 45 -1.92 9.81 -11.05
CA PHE A 45 -1.39 9.78 -9.68
C PHE A 45 -2.10 8.90 -8.65
N TYR A 46 -3.23 8.23 -8.96
CA TYR A 46 -3.92 7.40 -7.96
C TYR A 46 -3.17 6.11 -7.60
N LYS A 47 -2.15 5.73 -8.36
CA LYS A 47 -1.22 4.65 -7.99
C LYS A 47 -0.45 4.94 -6.68
N SER A 48 -0.30 6.21 -6.29
CA SER A 48 0.27 6.60 -4.99
C SER A 48 -0.64 6.25 -3.80
N LYS A 49 -1.95 6.10 -4.05
CA LYS A 49 -2.96 5.77 -3.04
C LYS A 49 -3.08 4.27 -2.74
N ILE A 50 -2.27 3.46 -3.41
CA ILE A 50 -2.28 2.00 -3.30
C ILE A 50 -1.20 1.57 -2.30
N PHE A 51 -1.51 0.54 -1.52
CA PHE A 51 -0.55 -0.07 -0.60
C PHE A 51 0.72 -0.52 -1.34
N ILE A 52 1.89 -0.26 -0.76
CA ILE A 52 3.16 -0.49 -1.46
C ILE A 52 3.37 -1.97 -1.85
N VAL A 53 2.90 -2.90 -1.02
CA VAL A 53 3.00 -4.34 -1.31
C VAL A 53 2.12 -4.76 -2.48
N GLU A 54 0.91 -4.20 -2.62
CA GLU A 54 0.05 -4.44 -3.78
C GLU A 54 0.70 -3.94 -5.07
N ARG A 55 1.37 -2.78 -5.03
CA ARG A 55 2.14 -2.26 -6.17
C ARG A 55 3.31 -3.16 -6.53
N LEU A 56 4.00 -3.72 -5.53
CA LEU A 56 5.10 -4.66 -5.74
C LEU A 56 4.59 -5.94 -6.40
N MET A 57 3.52 -6.54 -5.88
CA MET A 57 2.92 -7.75 -6.47
C MET A 57 2.46 -7.50 -7.90
N ASN A 58 1.80 -6.38 -8.18
CA ASN A 58 1.40 -6.02 -9.54
C ASN A 58 2.60 -5.87 -10.49
N LYS A 59 3.79 -5.49 -10.00
CA LYS A 59 5.02 -5.48 -10.79
C LYS A 59 5.64 -6.86 -10.96
N LEU A 60 5.50 -7.76 -9.98
CA LEU A 60 6.02 -9.13 -10.02
C LEU A 60 5.18 -10.07 -10.89
N MET A 61 3.88 -9.79 -11.04
CA MET A 61 2.99 -10.55 -11.91
C MET A 61 3.11 -10.16 -13.40
N VAL A 62 4.03 -9.23 -13.73
CA VAL A 62 4.40 -8.88 -15.11
C VAL A 62 5.46 -9.85 -15.61
#